data_AF-A5ATJ2-F1
#
_entry.id   AF-A5ATJ2-F1
#
_cell.length_a   1.000
_cell.length_b   1.000
_cell.length_c   1.000
_cell.angle_alpha   90.00
_cell.angle_beta   90.00
_cell.angle_gamma   90.00
#
_symmetry.space_group_name_H-M   'P 1'
#
loop_
_entity.id
_entity.type
_entity.pdbx_description
1 polymer ?
#
loop_
_entity_poly.entity_id
_entity_poly.type
_entity_poly.pdbx_seq_one_letter_code
_entity_poly.pdbx_strand_id
1 'polypeptide(L)'
;MESPLRFYESWCAGAGNLRHDILFYSKELEKFSNGDDEHRAYLMDMGIKALRRYFFLITFRSYLYCTSATETEFTAWMDARPELGHLCNNLRMDK
;
A
#
# COMPACT_ATOMS: atom_id res chain seq x y z
N MET A 1 22.63 -18.40 19.75
CA MET A 1 22.59 -18.15 18.30
C MET A 1 21.12 -18.08 17.91
N GLU A 2 20.54 -16.88 17.87
CA GLU A 2 19.11 -16.71 17.59
C GLU A 2 18.79 -17.06 16.14
N SER A 3 17.63 -17.66 15.90
CA SER A 3 17.22 -18.08 14.56
C SER A 3 16.97 -16.85 13.67
N PRO A 4 17.39 -16.88 12.39
CA PRO A 4 17.16 -15.79 11.43
C PRO A 4 15.67 -15.41 11.27
N LEU A 5 14.78 -16.33 11.61
CA LEU A 5 13.32 -16.16 11.53
C LEU A 5 12.77 -15.15 12.54
N ARG A 6 13.32 -15.07 13.77
CA ARG A 6 12.87 -14.07 14.76
C ARG A 6 13.22 -12.63 14.36
N PHE A 7 14.32 -12.45 13.63
CA PHE A 7 14.69 -11.15 13.08
C PHE A 7 13.72 -10.70 11.97
N TYR A 8 13.26 -11.62 11.13
CA TYR A 8 12.29 -11.33 10.06
C TYR A 8 10.89 -11.02 10.61
N GLU A 9 10.44 -11.73 11.64
CA GLU A 9 9.15 -11.44 12.30
C GLU A 9 9.12 -10.04 12.95
N SER A 10 10.22 -9.63 13.59
CA SER A 10 10.38 -8.31 14.21
C SER A 10 10.27 -7.15 13.21
N TRP A 11 10.89 -7.30 12.03
CA TRP A 11 10.86 -6.27 10.99
C TRP A 11 9.47 -6.12 10.35
N CYS A 12 8.80 -7.24 10.10
CA CYS A 12 7.43 -7.26 9.57
C CYS A 12 6.41 -6.75 10.59
N ALA A 13 6.63 -6.99 11.89
CA ALA A 13 5.79 -6.44 12.96
C ALA A 13 5.86 -4.91 13.01
N GLY A 14 7.04 -4.32 12.77
CA GLY A 14 7.22 -2.87 12.70
C GLY A 14 6.60 -2.20 11.46
N ALA A 15 6.37 -2.97 10.38
CA ALA A 15 5.75 -2.45 9.16
C ALA A 15 4.23 -2.24 9.27
N GLY A 16 3.60 -2.76 10.33
CA GLY A 16 2.16 -2.67 10.57
C GLY A 16 1.34 -3.55 9.62
N ASN A 17 0.07 -3.78 9.97
CA ASN A 17 -0.84 -4.51 9.09
C ASN A 17 -1.64 -3.52 8.25
N LEU A 18 -1.24 -3.35 6.99
CA LEU A 18 -1.87 -2.39 6.07
C LEU A 18 -3.39 -2.59 5.92
N ARG A 19 -3.91 -3.82 6.03
CA ARG A 19 -5.36 -4.04 5.97
C ARG A 19 -6.07 -3.46 7.18
N HIS A 20 -5.48 -3.63 8.37
CA HIS A 20 -6.01 -3.00 9.58
C HIS A 20 -5.89 -1.47 9.51
N ASP A 21 -4.78 -0.94 9.00
CA ASP A 21 -4.57 0.50 8.87
C ASP A 21 -5.59 1.12 7.92
N ILE A 22 -5.80 0.54 6.73
CA ILE A 22 -6.80 1.00 5.75
C ILE A 22 -8.20 1.00 6.38
N LEU A 23 -8.57 -0.09 7.07
CA LEU A 23 -9.86 -0.19 7.72
C LEU A 23 -10.02 0.84 8.85
N PHE A 24 -8.96 1.06 9.62
CA PHE A 24 -8.93 2.05 10.69
C PHE A 24 -9.18 3.46 10.14
N TYR A 25 -8.37 3.92 9.18
CA TYR A 25 -8.52 5.26 8.61
C TYR A 25 -9.86 5.46 7.91
N SER A 26 -10.40 4.43 7.23
CA SER A 26 -11.75 4.48 6.63
C SER A 26 -12.84 4.72 7.68
N LYS A 27 -12.81 3.96 8.78
CA LYS A 27 -13.80 4.07 9.85
C LYS A 27 -13.71 5.41 10.59
N GLU A 28 -12.51 5.90 10.82
CA GLU A 28 -12.34 7.19 11.49
C GLU A 28 -12.80 8.36 10.61
N LEU A 29 -12.60 8.27 9.28
CA LEU A 29 -13.17 9.24 8.33
C LEU A 29 -14.70 9.20 8.28
N GLU A 30 -15.31 8.02 8.36
CA GLU A 30 -16.78 7.86 8.38
C GLU A 30 -17.42 8.47 9.64
N LYS A 31 -16.75 8.37 10.79
CA LYS A 31 -17.22 8.93 12.07
C LYS A 31 -16.95 10.42 12.21
N PHE A 32 -16.15 11.00 11.31
CA PHE A 32 -15.66 12.36 11.44
C PHE A 32 -16.82 13.37 11.32
N SER A 33 -17.20 14.00 12.44
CA SER A 33 -18.16 15.10 12.46
C SER A 33 -17.44 16.44 12.26
N ASN A 34 -18.04 17.32 11.46
CA ASN A 34 -17.39 18.52 10.93
C ASN A 34 -16.85 19.44 12.05
N GLY A 35 -15.59 19.88 11.92
CA GLY A 35 -15.00 20.87 12.83
C GLY A 35 -13.46 20.98 12.79
N ASP A 36 -12.75 19.93 12.36
CA ASP A 36 -11.28 19.89 12.34
C ASP A 36 -10.73 19.43 10.97
N ASP A 37 -10.59 20.38 10.05
CA ASP A 37 -10.11 20.12 8.69
C ASP A 37 -8.69 19.55 8.66
N GLU A 38 -7.85 19.85 9.66
CA GLU A 38 -6.48 19.36 9.75
C GLU A 38 -6.45 17.87 10.10
N HIS A 39 -7.23 17.44 11.10
CA HIS A 39 -7.35 16.03 11.45
C HIS A 39 -7.96 15.21 10.31
N ARG A 40 -8.97 15.76 9.62
CA ARG A 40 -9.54 15.12 8.43
C ARG A 40 -8.48 14.93 7.34
N ALA A 41 -7.69 15.95 7.05
CA ALA A 41 -6.62 15.87 6.06
C ALA A 41 -5.57 14.81 6.44
N TYR A 42 -5.20 14.73 7.73
CA TYR A 42 -4.31 13.71 8.26
C TYR A 42 -4.85 12.28 8.05
N LEU A 43 -6.10 12.02 8.43
CA LEU A 43 -6.72 10.71 8.25
C LEU A 43 -6.78 10.30 6.76
N MET A 44 -7.11 11.24 5.87
CA MET A 44 -7.11 10.99 4.43
C MET A 44 -5.71 10.68 3.91
N ASP A 45 -4.69 11.45 4.28
CA ASP A 45 -3.31 11.25 3.83
C ASP A 45 -2.76 9.90 4.30
N MET A 46 -2.97 9.55 5.57
CA MET A 46 -2.52 8.26 6.12
C MET A 46 -3.27 7.07 5.50
N GLY A 47 -4.59 7.20 5.28
CA GLY A 47 -5.37 6.19 4.56
C GLY A 47 -4.88 5.97 3.13
N ILE A 48 -4.60 7.05 2.39
CA ILE A 48 -4.04 6.99 1.03
C ILE A 48 -2.65 6.34 1.05
N LYS A 49 -1.77 6.70 1.99
CA LYS A 49 -0.45 6.08 2.12
C LYS A 49 -0.53 4.57 2.37
N ALA A 50 -1.45 4.12 3.22
CA ALA A 50 -1.68 2.70 3.48
C ALA A 50 -2.20 1.98 2.22
N LEU A 51 -3.15 2.58 1.49
CA LEU A 51 -3.67 2.06 0.23
C LEU A 51 -2.59 1.92 -0.84
N ARG A 52 -1.71 2.92 -1.01
CA ARG A 52 -0.58 2.86 -1.95
C ARG A 52 0.34 1.68 -1.70
N ARG A 53 0.76 1.51 -0.44
CA ARG A 53 1.62 0.38 -0.05
C ARG A 53 0.94 -0.95 -0.33
N TYR A 54 -0.36 -1.04 -0.02
CA TYR A 54 -1.13 -2.26 -0.24
C TYR A 54 -1.31 -2.58 -1.73
N PHE A 55 -1.54 -1.57 -2.57
CA PHE A 55 -1.59 -1.71 -4.03
C PHE A 55 -0.29 -2.28 -4.61
N PHE A 56 0.86 -1.75 -4.20
CA PHE A 56 2.16 -2.27 -4.66
C PHE A 56 2.38 -3.73 -4.24
N LEU A 57 1.96 -4.12 -3.03
CA LEU A 57 2.09 -5.51 -2.60
C LEU A 57 1.20 -6.46 -3.41
N ILE A 58 -0.03 -6.04 -3.74
CA ILE A 58 -0.93 -6.85 -4.58
C ILE A 58 -0.36 -7.00 -5.98
N THR A 59 0.03 -5.89 -6.61
CA THR A 59 0.57 -5.89 -7.98
C THR A 59 1.90 -6.63 -8.07
N PHE A 60 2.79 -6.47 -7.10
CA PHE A 60 4.04 -7.21 -7.02
C PHE A 60 3.81 -8.71 -6.86
N ARG A 61 2.84 -9.13 -6.05
CA ARG A 61 2.45 -10.54 -5.96
C ARG A 61 1.94 -11.08 -7.29
N SER A 62 1.11 -10.31 -8.01
CA SER A 62 0.63 -10.68 -9.34
C SER A 62 1.77 -10.76 -10.36
N TYR A 63 2.73 -9.85 -10.30
CA TYR A 63 3.94 -9.87 -11.13
C TYR A 63 4.73 -11.17 -10.94
N LEU A 64 5.01 -11.56 -9.68
CA LEU A 64 5.72 -12.80 -9.37
C LEU A 64 4.97 -14.07 -9.81
N TYR A 65 3.63 -14.01 -9.91
CA TYR A 65 2.83 -15.15 -10.35
C TYR A 65 2.77 -15.28 -11.87
N CYS A 66 2.70 -14.15 -12.58
CA CYS A 66 2.47 -14.14 -14.03
C CYS A 66 3.75 -14.05 -14.87
N THR A 67 4.89 -13.70 -14.27
CA THR A 67 6.11 -13.39 -15.03
C THR A 67 7.33 -13.82 -14.22
N SER A 68 8.29 -14.46 -14.90
CA SER A 68 9.59 -14.71 -14.25
C SER A 68 10.32 -13.38 -14.11
N ALA A 69 10.90 -13.11 -12.94
CA ALA A 69 11.68 -11.88 -12.72
C ALA A 69 12.90 -11.75 -13.65
N THR A 70 13.29 -12.85 -14.32
CA THR A 70 14.34 -12.89 -15.33
C THR A 70 13.90 -12.38 -16.71
N GLU A 71 12.61 -12.27 -16.97
CA GLU A 71 12.05 -11.93 -18.29
C GLU A 71 11.68 -10.45 -18.41
N THR A 72 11.21 -9.83 -17.32
CA THR A 72 10.74 -8.44 -17.34
C THR A 72 10.86 -7.85 -15.95
N GLU A 73 11.36 -6.63 -15.82
CA GLU A 73 11.39 -5.89 -14.56
C GLU A 73 9.99 -5.46 -14.11
N PHE A 74 9.78 -5.35 -12.79
CA PHE A 74 8.47 -4.98 -12.24
C PHE A 74 7.93 -3.65 -12.79
N THR A 75 8.78 -2.64 -12.97
CA THR A 75 8.43 -1.33 -13.52
C THR A 75 7.91 -1.45 -14.96
N ALA A 76 8.67 -2.13 -15.83
CA ALA A 76 8.25 -2.39 -17.21
C ALA A 76 6.95 -3.20 -17.29
N TRP A 77 6.75 -4.14 -16.36
CA TRP A 77 5.52 -4.93 -16.25
C TRP A 77 4.31 -4.09 -15.83
N MET A 78 4.51 -3.11 -14.94
CA MET A 78 3.47 -2.16 -14.53
C MET A 78 3.10 -1.22 -15.69
N ASP A 79 4.10 -0.67 -16.39
CA ASP A 79 3.91 0.28 -17.49
C ASP A 79 3.18 -0.35 -18.68
N ALA A 80 3.37 -1.65 -18.90
CA ALA A 80 2.66 -2.41 -19.94
C ALA A 80 1.15 -2.59 -19.67
N ARG A 81 0.63 -2.17 -18.50
CA ARG A 81 -0.77 -2.38 -18.07
C ARG A 81 -1.45 -1.04 -17.75
N PRO A 82 -2.16 -0.42 -18.72
CA PRO A 82 -2.75 0.91 -18.54
C PRO A 82 -3.80 0.95 -17.41
N GLU A 83 -4.52 -0.15 -17.17
CA GLU A 83 -5.42 -0.32 -16.01
C GLU A 83 -4.73 -0.10 -14.66
N LEU A 84 -3.47 -0.50 -14.51
CA LEU A 84 -2.71 -0.25 -13.29
C LEU A 84 -2.29 1.22 -13.19
N GLY A 85 -1.94 1.85 -14.32
CA GLY A 85 -1.66 3.28 -14.39
C GLY A 85 -2.86 4.13 -13.94
N HIS A 86 -4.08 3.78 -14.35
CA HIS A 86 -5.29 4.47 -13.88
C HIS A 86 -5.47 4.39 -12.35
N LEU A 87 -5.15 3.24 -11.76
CA LEU A 87 -5.20 3.07 -10.29
C LEU A 87 -4.11 3.88 -9.58
N CYS A 88 -2.91 3.98 -10.17
CA CYS A 88 -1.83 4.82 -9.67
C CYS A 88 -2.25 6.29 -9.55
N ASN A 89 -2.87 6.83 -10.60
CA ASN A 89 -3.33 8.23 -10.63
C ASN A 89 -4.41 8.49 -9.57
N ASN A 90 -5.35 7.56 -9.39
CA ASN A 90 -6.41 7.67 -8.39
C ASN A 90 -5.87 7.64 -6.95
N LEU A 91 -4.80 6.88 -6.73
CA LEU A 91 -4.08 6.88 -5.46
C LEU A 91 -3.15 8.09 -5.30
N ARG A 92 -3.16 9.04 -6.25
CA ARG A 92 -2.32 10.24 -6.32
C ARG A 92 -0.82 9.91 -6.36
N MET A 93 -0.43 8.73 -6.85
CA MET A 93 0.96 8.27 -6.81
C MET A 93 1.93 9.17 -7.61
N ASP A 94 1.40 10.08 -8.41
CA ASP A 94 2.11 11.17 -9.07
C ASP A 94 2.50 12.28 -8.08
N LYS A 95 3.59 12.07 -7.33
CA LYS A 95 4.44 13.12 -6.74
C LYS A 95 5.86 12.61 -6.52
#